data_AF-A0A6I3LCT6-F1
#
_entry.id   AF-A0A6I3LCT6-F1
#
_cell.length_a   1.000
_cell.length_b   1.000
_cell.length_c   1.000
_cell.angle_alpha   90.00
_cell.angle_beta   90.00
_cell.angle_gamma   90.00
#
_symmetry.space_group_name_H-M   'P 1'
#
loop_
_entity.id
_entity.type
_entity.pdbx_description
1 polymer ?
#
loop_
_entity_poly.entity_id
_entity_poly.type
_entity_poly.pdbx_seq_one_letter_code
_entity_poly.pdbx_strand_id
1 'polypeptide(L)'
;LLKLEVDFHVGKKQLKQILEKVINTHGASKTAEVLDLIKATGYKYSTKAAMTVSISDMTVPAQKQEMLDQAQMTVDRISQNYRR
;
A
#
# COMPACT_ATOMS: atom_id res chain seq x y z
N LEU A 1 -25.88 5.83 -21.29
CA LEU A 1 -24.41 5.61 -21.29
C LEU A 1 -24.14 4.34 -20.50
N LEU A 2 -23.47 3.36 -21.10
CA LEU A 2 -23.11 2.10 -20.44
C LEU A 2 -22.15 2.41 -19.29
N LYS A 3 -22.57 2.16 -18.05
CA LYS A 3 -21.71 2.29 -16.88
C LYS A 3 -20.80 1.07 -16.83
N LEU A 4 -19.48 1.27 -16.91
CA LEU A 4 -18.51 0.19 -16.82
C LEU A 4 -18.57 -0.44 -15.43
N GLU A 5 -18.35 -1.76 -15.34
CA GLU A 5 -18.36 -2.50 -14.07
C GLU A 5 -17.21 -2.09 -13.14
N VAL A 6 -16.14 -1.53 -13.72
CA VAL A 6 -14.95 -1.01 -13.03
C VAL A 6 -14.73 0.43 -13.47
N ASP A 7 -15.06 1.39 -12.60
CA ASP A 7 -14.94 2.84 -12.83
C ASP A 7 -14.35 3.56 -11.58
N PHE A 8 -13.46 2.88 -10.86
CA PHE A 8 -12.87 3.37 -9.62
C PHE A 8 -11.41 2.95 -9.51
N HIS A 9 -10.64 3.63 -8.65
CA HIS A 9 -9.25 3.27 -8.41
C HIS A 9 -9.13 1.86 -7.80
N VAL A 10 -8.39 0.99 -8.50
CA VAL A 10 -8.26 -0.42 -8.15
C VAL A 10 -7.00 -0.66 -7.33
N GLY A 11 -7.15 -0.79 -6.02
CA GLY A 11 -6.13 -1.32 -5.12
C GLY A 11 -6.31 -2.80 -4.80
N LYS A 12 -5.53 -3.33 -3.85
CA LYS A 12 -5.58 -4.75 -3.43
C LYS A 12 -6.97 -5.19 -2.97
N LYS A 13 -7.68 -4.34 -2.21
CA LYS A 13 -9.02 -4.66 -1.69
C LYS A 13 -10.06 -4.72 -2.82
N GLN A 14 -9.94 -3.79 -3.77
CA GLN A 14 -10.81 -3.68 -4.93
C GLN A 14 -10.65 -4.86 -5.90
N LEU A 15 -9.42 -5.34 -6.12
CA LEU A 15 -9.18 -6.54 -6.93
C LEU A 15 -9.93 -7.77 -6.37
N LYS A 16 -9.94 -7.93 -5.05
CA LYS A 16 -10.69 -9.01 -4.40
C LYS A 16 -12.20 -8.90 -4.69
N GLN A 17 -12.77 -7.71 -4.57
CA GLN A 17 -14.20 -7.47 -4.85
C GLN A 17 -14.55 -7.76 -6.31
N ILE A 18 -13.66 -7.41 -7.25
CA ILE A 18 -13.85 -7.71 -8.68
C ILE A 18 -13.85 -9.23 -8.89
N LEU A 19 -12.88 -9.95 -8.34
CA LEU A 19 -12.82 -11.41 -8.46
C LEU A 19 -14.02 -12.11 -7.81
N GLU A 20 -14.48 -11.65 -6.65
CA GLU A 20 -15.68 -12.19 -6.01
C GLU A 20 -16.92 -12.04 -6.89
N LYS A 21 -17.11 -10.90 -7.56
CA LYS A 21 -18.20 -10.71 -8.53
C LYS A 21 -18.09 -11.67 -9.70
N VAL A 22 -16.89 -11.83 -10.27
CA VAL A 22 -16.66 -12.75 -11.40
C VAL A 22 -16.93 -14.20 -11.02
N ILE A 23 -16.51 -14.64 -9.82
CA ILE A 23 -16.81 -15.99 -9.30
C ILE A 23 -18.31 -16.18 -9.17
N ASN A 24 -19.01 -15.22 -8.57
CA ASN A 24 -20.45 -15.33 -8.30
C ASN A 24 -21.29 -15.34 -9.59
N THR A 25 -20.86 -14.64 -10.65
CA THR A 25 -21.61 -14.54 -11.91
C THR A 25 -21.22 -15.61 -12.93
N HIS A 26 -19.93 -15.98 -13.02
CA HIS A 26 -19.39 -16.82 -14.09
C HIS A 26 -18.72 -18.12 -13.61
N GLY A 27 -18.60 -18.33 -12.29
CA GLY A 27 -18.01 -19.52 -11.71
C GLY A 27 -16.46 -19.57 -11.80
N ALA A 28 -15.90 -20.69 -11.34
CA ALA A 28 -14.46 -20.83 -11.12
C ALA A 28 -13.62 -20.81 -12.42
N SER A 29 -14.12 -21.42 -13.51
CA SER A 29 -13.35 -21.53 -14.76
C SER A 29 -13.07 -20.16 -15.38
N LYS A 30 -14.09 -19.30 -15.49
CA LYS A 30 -13.92 -17.95 -16.02
C LYS A 30 -13.15 -17.04 -15.07
N THR A 31 -13.27 -17.26 -13.76
CA THR A 31 -12.46 -16.53 -12.79
C THR A 31 -10.97 -16.81 -12.98
N ALA A 32 -10.58 -18.06 -13.23
CA ALA A 32 -9.18 -18.42 -13.46
C ALA A 32 -8.60 -17.68 -14.69
N GLU A 33 -9.34 -17.67 -15.80
CA GLU A 33 -8.97 -16.91 -17.00
C GLU A 33 -8.79 -15.40 -16.69
N VAL A 34 -9.74 -14.81 -15.97
CA VAL A 34 -9.68 -13.38 -15.58
C VAL A 34 -8.50 -13.09 -14.66
N LEU A 35 -8.17 -14.00 -13.75
CA LEU A 35 -7.02 -13.85 -12.85
C LEU A 35 -5.70 -13.82 -13.62
N ASP A 36 -5.55 -14.68 -14.63
CA ASP A 36 -4.38 -14.68 -15.50
C ASP A 36 -4.28 -13.41 -16.36
N LEU A 37 -5.42 -12.90 -16.84
CA LEU A 37 -5.46 -11.63 -17.58
C LEU A 37 -5.07 -10.43 -16.71
N ILE A 38 -5.55 -10.38 -15.45
CA ILE A 38 -5.17 -9.34 -14.48
C ILE A 38 -3.66 -9.41 -14.21
N LYS A 39 -3.12 -10.61 -14.02
CA LYS A 39 -1.69 -10.84 -13.80
C LYS A 39 -0.85 -10.33 -14.99
N ALA A 40 -1.19 -10.74 -16.21
CA ALA A 40 -0.48 -10.31 -17.41
C ALA A 40 -0.54 -8.79 -17.61
N THR A 41 -1.72 -8.19 -17.40
CA THR A 41 -1.93 -6.75 -17.47
C THR A 41 -1.12 -6.00 -16.43
N GLY A 42 -1.11 -6.50 -15.19
CA GLY A 42 -0.33 -5.95 -14.08
C GLY A 42 1.16 -5.94 -14.39
N TYR A 43 1.73 -7.05 -14.87
CA TYR A 43 3.14 -7.10 -15.26
C TYR A 43 3.45 -6.13 -16.40
N LYS A 44 2.64 -6.10 -17.47
CA LYS A 44 2.84 -5.20 -18.62
C LYS A 44 2.89 -3.73 -18.21
N TYR A 45 1.91 -3.27 -17.43
CA TYR A 45 1.85 -1.86 -17.04
C TYR A 45 2.82 -1.52 -15.90
N SER A 46 3.14 -2.46 -15.01
CA SER A 46 4.17 -2.28 -13.98
C SER A 46 5.56 -2.06 -14.62
N THR A 47 5.92 -2.88 -15.61
CA THR A 47 7.18 -2.69 -16.35
C THR A 47 7.18 -1.36 -17.11
N LYS A 48 6.06 -0.97 -17.72
CA LYS A 48 5.95 0.32 -18.43
C LYS A 48 6.01 1.52 -17.48
N ALA A 49 5.47 1.40 -16.28
CA ALA A 49 5.50 2.47 -15.27
C ALA A 49 6.92 2.72 -14.75
N ALA A 50 7.82 1.73 -14.86
CA ALA A 50 9.24 1.84 -14.48
C ALA A 50 9.43 2.46 -13.08
N MET A 51 8.57 2.07 -12.12
CA MET A 51 8.63 2.60 -10.76
C MET A 51 9.91 2.13 -10.07
N THR A 52 10.72 3.08 -9.62
CA THR A 52 11.94 2.84 -8.84
C THR A 52 11.78 3.39 -7.43
N VAL A 53 12.62 2.95 -6.51
CA VAL A 53 12.71 3.51 -5.16
C VAL A 53 14.16 3.94 -4.93
N SER A 54 14.36 5.21 -4.59
CA SER A 54 15.63 5.81 -4.21
C SER A 54 15.62 6.21 -2.73
N ILE A 55 16.80 6.30 -2.12
CA ILE A 55 16.95 6.86 -0.77
C ILE A 55 16.42 8.29 -0.70
N SER A 56 16.54 9.04 -1.81
CA SER A 56 16.02 10.39 -1.94
C SER A 56 14.49 10.49 -1.88
N ASP A 57 13.78 9.39 -2.10
CA ASP A 57 12.31 9.35 -2.03
C ASP A 57 11.79 9.25 -0.58
N MET A 58 12.68 8.97 0.38
CA MET A 58 12.34 8.93 1.80
C MET A 58 12.40 10.32 2.41
N THR A 59 11.24 10.87 2.76
CA THR A 59 11.13 12.13 3.48
C THR A 59 11.37 11.92 4.98
N VAL A 60 12.42 12.56 5.52
CA VAL A 60 12.65 12.60 6.96
C VAL A 60 11.75 13.68 7.58
N PRO A 61 10.87 13.35 8.55
CA PRO A 61 10.02 14.36 9.19
C PRO A 61 10.85 15.42 9.91
N ALA A 62 10.54 16.69 9.70
CA ALA A 62 11.24 17.80 10.36
C ALA A 62 11.15 17.73 11.90
N GLN A 63 10.04 17.21 12.41
CA GLN A 63 9.76 17.03 13.84
C GLN A 63 10.58 15.91 14.49
N LYS A 64 11.31 15.10 13.70
CA LYS A 64 12.06 13.95 14.22
C LYS A 64 13.06 14.36 15.32
N GLN A 65 13.79 15.45 15.12
CA GLN A 65 14.79 15.90 16.09
C GLN A 65 14.13 16.36 17.39
N GLU A 66 13.06 17.14 17.29
CA GLU A 66 12.29 17.62 18.44
C GLU A 66 11.73 16.45 19.27
N MET A 67 11.16 15.43 18.60
CA MET A 67 10.66 14.23 19.28
C MET A 67 11.76 13.46 20.01
N LEU A 68 12.96 13.37 19.42
CA LEU A 68 14.11 12.71 20.04
C LEU A 68 14.60 13.50 21.26
N ASP A 69 14.69 14.83 21.15
CA ASP A 69 15.14 15.70 22.24
C ASP A 69 14.16 15.65 23.42
N GLN A 70 12.85 15.69 23.15
CA GLN A 70 11.80 15.55 24.18
C GLN A 70 11.86 14.17 24.89
N ALA A 71 12.08 13.10 24.11
CA ALA A 71 12.24 11.76 24.68
C ALA A 71 13.49 11.68 25.56
N GLN A 72 14.62 12.25 25.11
CA GLN A 72 15.86 12.28 25.86
C GLN A 72 15.70 13.05 27.18
N MET A 73 15.09 14.23 27.15
CA MET A 73 14.79 15.01 28.37
C MET A 73 13.95 14.21 29.37
N THR A 74 12.99 13.43 28.88
CA THR A 74 12.15 12.58 29.72
C THR A 74 12.96 11.47 30.39
N VAL A 75 13.84 10.81 29.63
CA VAL A 75 14.74 9.76 30.14
C VAL A 75 15.74 10.31 31.16
N ASP A 76 16.29 11.50 30.89
CA ASP A 76 17.26 12.15 31.78
C ASP A 76 16.61 12.50 33.12
N ARG A 77 15.38 13.01 33.10
CA ARG A 77 14.59 13.28 34.32
C ARG A 77 14.35 12.01 35.14
N ILE A 78 13.96 10.91 34.48
CA ILE A 78 13.73 9.63 35.17
C ILE A 78 15.05 9.08 35.75
N SER A 79 16.13 9.13 34.97
CA SER A 79 17.45 8.65 35.40
C SER A 79 17.99 9.45 36.59
N GLN A 80 17.77 10.76 36.62
CA GLN A 80 18.16 11.62 37.73
C GLN A 80 17.36 11.31 39.00
N ASN A 81 16.06 11.04 38.86
CA ASN A 81 15.20 10.65 39.98
C ASN A 81 15.55 9.26 40.55
N TYR A 82 16.08 8.35 39.73
CA TYR A 82 16.48 7.00 40.15
C TYR A 82 17.89 6.94 40.74
N ARG A 83 18.80 7.85 40.34
CA ARG A 83 20.17 7.94 40.88
C ARG A 83 20.27 8.70 42.21
N ARG A 84 19.19 9.33 42.65
CA ARG A 84 19.03 9.88 44.01
C ARG A 84 18.47 8.81 44.94
#